data_AF-A0A7V9IBN3-F1
#
_entry.id   AF-A0A7V9IBN3-F1
#
_cell.length_a   1.000
_cell.length_b   1.000
_cell.length_c   1.000
_cell.angle_alpha   90.00
_cell.angle_beta   90.00
_cell.angle_gamma   90.00
#
_symmetry.space_group_name_H-M   'P 1'
#
loop_
_entity.id
_entity.type
_entity.pdbx_description
1 polymer ?
#
loop_
_entity_poly.entity_id
_entity_poly.type
_entity_poly.pdbx_seq_one_letter_code
_entity_poly.pdbx_strand_id
1 'polypeptide(L)' 'MTAWATSIVSSLGIFGVAFLIAVENLFPPIPSELILPLTGFLVGRGEFSFTVALLAATA' A
#
# COMPACT_ATOMS: atom_id res chain seq x y z
N MET A 1 -13.80 -5.71 4.54
CA MET A 1 -13.13 -6.39 3.41
C MET A 1 -11.70 -5.90 3.15
N THR A 2 -11.19 -4.94 3.93
CA THR A 2 -9.84 -4.36 3.85
C THR A 2 -8.86 -4.87 4.90
N ALA A 3 -9.34 -5.61 5.91
CA ALA A 3 -8.55 -6.01 7.08
C ALA A 3 -7.28 -6.81 6.74
N TRP A 4 -7.29 -7.57 5.65
CA TRP A 4 -6.12 -8.33 5.20
C TRP A 4 -5.03 -7.42 4.63
N ALA A 5 -5.38 -6.42 3.80
CA ALA A 5 -4.43 -5.46 3.27
C ALA A 5 -3.87 -4.58 4.39
N THR A 6 -4.73 -4.18 5.33
CA THR A 6 -4.30 -3.45 6.53
C THR A 6 -3.37 -4.29 7.40
N SER A 7 -3.58 -5.61 7.55
CA SER A 7 -2.67 -6.46 8.34
C SER A 7 -1.31 -6.65 7.64
N ILE A 8 -1.29 -6.76 6.32
CA ILE A 8 -0.05 -6.84 5.53
C ILE A 8 0.74 -5.55 5.64
N VAL A 9 0.10 -4.39 5.44
CA VAL A 9 0.75 -3.07 5.57
C VAL A 9 1.14 -2.79 7.03
N SER A 10 0.36 -3.23 8.00
CA SER A 10 0.72 -3.16 9.42
C SER A 10 1.92 -4.03 9.78
N SER A 11 2.12 -5.16 9.10
CA SER A 11 3.19 -6.11 9.40
C SER A 11 4.47 -5.83 8.63
N LEU A 12 4.36 -5.38 7.38
CA LEU A 12 5.50 -5.10 6.49
C LEU A 12 5.76 -3.59 6.30
N GLY A 13 4.92 -2.72 6.83
CA GLY A 13 5.03 -1.27 6.65
C GLY A 13 4.96 -0.88 5.17
N ILE A 14 5.87 0.00 4.77
CA ILE A 14 5.96 0.51 3.39
C ILE A 14 6.31 -0.58 2.36
N PHE A 15 7.02 -1.64 2.79
CA PHE A 15 7.26 -2.79 1.93
C PHE A 15 6.00 -3.61 1.69
N GLY A 16 5.05 -3.59 2.63
CA GLY A 16 3.72 -4.19 2.45
C GLY A 16 2.93 -3.47 1.37
N VAL A 17 3.02 -2.14 1.31
CA VAL A 17 2.41 -1.33 0.25
C VAL A 17 3.01 -1.67 -1.11
N ALA A 18 4.35 -1.64 -1.24
CA ALA A 18 5.03 -1.97 -2.49
C ALA A 18 4.72 -3.41 -2.95
N PHE A 19 4.66 -4.36 -2.02
CA PHE A 19 4.31 -5.75 -2.31
C PHE A 19 2.87 -5.87 -2.83
N LEU A 20 1.92 -5.20 -2.19
CA LEU A 20 0.52 -5.26 -2.61
C LEU A 20 0.32 -4.68 -4.01
N ILE A 21 1.03 -3.60 -4.35
CA ILE A 21 1.00 -3.00 -5.69
C ILE A 21 1.69 -3.89 -6.72
N ALA A 22 2.85 -4.48 -6.39
CA ALA A 22 3.50 -5.45 -7.27
C ALA A 22 2.60 -6.69 -7.53
N VAL A 23 1.89 -7.16 -6.50
CA VAL A 23 0.93 -8.28 -6.63
C VAL A 23 -0.29 -7.86 -7.44
N GLU A 24 -0.78 -6.62 -7.31
CA GLU A 24 -1.87 -6.11 -8.14
C GLU A 24 -1.48 -6.07 -9.63
N ASN A 25 -0.22 -5.70 -9.94
CA ASN A 25 0.30 -5.71 -11.31
C ASN A 25 0.44 -7.14 -11.87
N LEU A 26 0.78 -8.12 -11.03
CA LEU A 26 0.93 -9.53 -11.42
C LEU A 26 -0.42 -10.27 -11.51
N PHE A 27 -1.35 -9.90 -10.63
CA PHE A 27 -2.72 -10.39 -10.58
C PHE A 27 -3.67 -9.19 -10.47
N PRO A 28 -4.17 -8.68 -11.61
CA PRO A 28 -5.08 -7.55 -11.66
C PRO A 28 -6.45 -7.70 -10.97
N PRO A 29 -6.92 -8.86 -10.42
CA PRO A 29 -8.16 -8.86 -9.64
C PRO A 29 -8.16 -8.03 -8.33
N ILE A 30 -7.06 -7.35 -7.93
CA ILE A 30 -7.04 -6.51 -6.72
C ILE A 30 -7.45 -5.06 -7.07
N PRO A 31 -8.49 -4.49 -6.42
CA PRO A 31 -8.90 -3.10 -6.63
C PRO A 31 -7.92 -2.11 -5.97
N SER A 32 -7.20 -1.34 -6.81
CA SER A 32 -6.23 -0.30 -6.40
C SER A 32 -6.83 0.79 -5.51
N GLU A 33 -8.15 0.97 -5.54
CA GLU A 33 -8.94 1.85 -4.67
C GLU A 33 -8.87 1.46 -3.18
N LEU A 34 -8.31 0.29 -2.84
CA LEU A 34 -8.08 -0.11 -1.45
C LEU A 34 -6.66 0.20 -0.95
N ILE A 35 -5.65 0.10 -1.83
CA ILE A 35 -4.23 0.19 -1.43
C ILE A 35 -3.77 1.65 -1.41
N LEU A 36 -4.13 2.43 -2.43
CA LEU A 36 -3.71 3.83 -2.54
C LEU A 36 -4.32 4.75 -1.47
N PRO A 37 -5.62 4.65 -1.12
CA PRO A 37 -6.19 5.48 -0.05
C PRO A 37 -5.66 5.10 1.34
N LEU A 38 -5.39 3.81 1.58
CA LEU A 38 -4.76 3.35 2.81
C LEU A 38 -3.34 3.93 2.95
N THR A 39 -2.56 3.87 1.87
CA THR A 39 -1.21 4.44 1.82
C THR A 39 -1.25 5.95 2.02
N GLY A 40 -2.16 6.66 1.34
CA GLY A 40 -2.36 8.10 1.51
C GLY A 40 -2.78 8.48 2.93
N PHE A 41 -3.62 7.68 3.58
CA PHE A 41 -4.00 7.87 4.98
C PHE A 41 -2.80 7.73 5.92
N LEU A 42 -1.95 6.71 5.73
CA LEU A 42 -0.76 6.47 6.54
C LEU A 42 0.31 7.56 6.35
N VAL A 43 0.44 8.09 5.12
CA VAL A 43 1.28 9.27 4.84
C VAL A 43 0.73 10.52 5.54
N GLY A 44 -0.60 10.75 5.46
CA GLY A 44 -1.24 11.88 6.15
C GLY A 44 -1.15 11.80 7.69
N ARG A 45 -1.00 10.59 8.23
CA ARG A 45 -0.74 10.34 9.66
C ARG A 45 0.73 10.48 10.07
N GLY A 46 1.64 10.69 9.12
CA GLY A 46 3.08 10.75 9.35
C GLY A 46 3.74 9.40 9.62
N GLU A 47 3.02 8.28 9.40
CA GLU A 47 3.56 6.93 9.58
C GLU A 47 4.46 6.52 8.41
N PHE A 48 4.20 7.06 7.20
CA PHE A 48 5.06 6.89 6.03
C PHE A 48 5.50 8.24 5.44
N SER A 49 6.72 8.26 4.90
CA SER A 49 7.20 9.40 4.11
C SER A 49 6.54 9.39 2.73
N PHE A 50 6.03 10.54 2.29
CA PHE A 50 5.41 10.70 0.97
C PHE A 50 6.32 10.21 -0.16
N THR A 51 7.61 10.54 -0.11
CA THR A 51 8.57 10.15 -1.15
C THR A 51 8.73 8.63 -1.22
N VAL A 52 8.73 7.95 -0.08
CA VAL A 52 8.88 6.48 -0.03
C VAL A 52 7.59 5.80 -0.47
N ALA A 53 6.43 6.34 -0.08
CA ALA A 53 5.13 5.87 -0.55
C ALA A 53 4.96 6.06 -2.06
N LEU A 54 5.42 7.17 -2.61
CA LEU A 54 5.39 7.43 -4.05
C LEU A 54 6.26 6.42 -4.81
N LEU A 55 7.48 6.16 -4.35
CA LEU A 55 8.36 5.15 -4.96
C LEU A 55 7.76 3.75 -4.86
N ALA A 56 7.18 3.40 -3.70
CA ALA A 56 6.52 2.12 -3.48
C ALA A 56 5.28 1.93 -4.37
N ALA A 57 4.57 3.00 -4.71
CA ALA A 57 3.38 2.97 -5.55
C ALA A 57 3.66 3.13 -7.05
N THR A 58 4.89 3.44 -7.43
CA THR A 58 5.29 3.60 -8.84
C THR A 58 6.02 2.36 -9.38
N ALA A 59 6.48 1.46 -8.50
CA ALA A 59 7.17 0.22 -8.86
C ALA A 59 6.19 -0.88 -9.30
#